data_AF-A0AAP0M0E3-F1
#
_entry.id   AF-A0AAP0M0E3-F1
#
_cell.length_a   1.000
_cell.length_b   1.000
_cell.length_c   1.000
_cell.angle_alpha   90.00
_cell.angle_beta   90.00
_cell.angle_gamma   90.00
#
_symmetry.space_group_name_H-M   'P 1'
#
loop_
_entity.id
_entity.type
_entity.pdbx_description
1 polymer ?
#
loop_
_entity_poly.entity_id
_entity_poly.type
_entity_poly.pdbx_seq_one_letter_code
_entity_poly.pdbx_strand_id
1 'polypeptide(L)'
;MASTEGLVPITRNFLASYYDKYPAPPLSDDVSRLSSQIRSLANDLLLDSPPSQEESLLIEEADRQPPHKIDENMWKNREHMEETIFLLERSHWPATLQQSSAPEDVELANVLGKLSEKFEKTLNTLKSFQAVNSDRIFNTVMTYMPQDFRGALIRQQRERSERNKQAEVDALVNSGGSIRDRYSLMWKQQMDRRRQLAQLGSATGVYKTLVKYLVGVPQVLLDFVRQINDDDGGVFANSPFFISAEAAGALETRKNDEYKEITIPAGKNFEVSFSVDSVNSYIAWDFSVVQGKISTDIGFSLEYTNESGEKTGNFCTVLVGNYKLLWDNTYSTFFKKVLRYRVDCIPPVVEPMQPTNEAE
;
A
#
# COMPACT_ATOMS: atom_id res chain seq x y z
N MET A 1 -7.27 -24.12 -14.50
CA MET A 1 -7.88 -22.79 -14.70
C MET A 1 -9.03 -22.67 -13.72
N ALA A 2 -9.08 -21.62 -12.90
CA ALA A 2 -10.20 -21.39 -11.99
C ALA A 2 -11.44 -20.99 -12.80
N SER A 3 -12.60 -21.59 -12.51
CA SER A 3 -13.86 -21.31 -13.21
C SER A 3 -14.30 -19.86 -13.00
N THR A 4 -14.56 -19.12 -14.08
CA THR A 4 -15.11 -17.74 -14.07
C THR A 4 -16.64 -17.72 -14.03
N GLU A 5 -17.27 -18.85 -13.72
CA GLU A 5 -18.71 -19.02 -13.72
C GLU A 5 -19.34 -18.24 -12.54
N GLY A 6 -20.17 -17.23 -12.84
CA GLY A 6 -20.83 -16.36 -11.84
C GLY A 6 -20.07 -15.08 -11.46
N LEU A 7 -18.99 -14.76 -12.17
CA LEU A 7 -18.12 -13.60 -11.98
C LEU A 7 -18.36 -12.56 -13.08
N VAL A 8 -18.56 -11.26 -12.75
CA VAL A 8 -18.87 -10.19 -13.74
C VAL A 8 -17.77 -9.11 -13.75
N PRO A 9 -17.28 -8.65 -14.92
CA PRO A 9 -16.13 -7.75 -14.97
C PRO A 9 -16.44 -6.32 -14.46
N ILE A 10 -15.58 -5.74 -13.61
CA ILE A 10 -15.59 -4.35 -13.14
C ILE A 10 -15.05 -3.48 -14.28
N THR A 11 -15.93 -3.10 -15.19
CA THR A 11 -15.60 -2.18 -16.29
C THR A 11 -15.55 -0.72 -15.83
N ARG A 12 -15.03 0.18 -16.68
CA ARG A 12 -15.08 1.64 -16.41
C ARG A 12 -16.51 2.09 -16.19
N ASN A 13 -17.42 1.56 -17.00
CA ASN A 13 -18.84 1.87 -16.96
C ASN A 13 -19.49 1.35 -15.67
N PHE A 14 -19.09 0.16 -15.20
CA PHE A 14 -19.55 -0.35 -13.90
C PHE A 14 -19.13 0.58 -12.76
N LEU A 15 -17.86 0.99 -12.71
CA LEU A 15 -17.40 1.96 -11.70
C LEU A 15 -18.05 3.32 -11.85
N ALA A 16 -18.19 3.84 -13.07
CA ALA A 16 -18.88 5.10 -13.35
C ALA A 16 -20.33 5.05 -12.85
N SER A 17 -21.04 3.95 -13.07
CA SER A 17 -22.43 3.78 -12.58
C SER A 17 -22.57 3.82 -11.06
N TYR A 18 -21.51 3.50 -10.32
CA TYR A 18 -21.48 3.69 -8.87
C TYR A 18 -21.42 5.18 -8.53
N TYR A 19 -20.55 5.94 -9.22
CA TYR A 19 -20.42 7.38 -9.01
C TYR A 19 -21.61 8.19 -9.55
N ASP A 20 -22.35 7.70 -10.54
CA ASP A 20 -23.60 8.31 -11.01
C ASP A 20 -24.65 8.44 -9.89
N LYS A 21 -24.56 7.59 -8.85
CA LYS A 21 -25.41 7.67 -7.64
C LYS A 21 -25.02 8.81 -6.70
N TYR A 22 -23.85 9.41 -6.90
CA TYR A 22 -23.26 10.46 -6.08
C TYR A 22 -22.88 11.66 -6.95
N PRO A 23 -23.85 12.33 -7.60
CA PRO A 23 -23.56 13.45 -8.48
C PRO A 23 -22.86 14.58 -7.72
N ALA A 24 -21.70 14.98 -8.21
CA ALA A 24 -21.04 16.20 -7.73
C ALA A 24 -21.73 17.41 -8.39
N PRO A 25 -22.05 18.47 -7.64
CA PRO A 25 -22.54 19.70 -8.25
C PRO A 25 -21.49 20.25 -9.22
N PRO A 26 -21.92 20.82 -10.36
CA PRO A 26 -20.99 21.47 -11.28
C PRO A 26 -20.26 22.61 -10.56
N LEU A 27 -19.06 22.92 -11.02
CA LEU A 27 -18.34 24.11 -10.58
C LEU A 27 -19.19 25.36 -10.88
N SER A 28 -19.09 26.38 -10.02
CA SER A 28 -19.75 27.66 -10.26
C SER A 28 -19.26 28.27 -11.58
N ASP A 29 -20.17 28.88 -12.34
CA ASP A 29 -19.86 29.67 -13.54
C ASP A 29 -18.84 30.79 -13.25
N ASP A 30 -18.79 31.24 -11.98
CA ASP A 30 -17.79 32.20 -11.52
C ASP A 30 -16.35 31.70 -11.66
N VAL A 31 -16.09 30.39 -11.65
CA VAL A 31 -14.72 29.86 -11.75
C VAL A 31 -14.10 30.29 -13.07
N SER A 32 -14.77 30.05 -14.20
CA SER A 32 -14.26 30.44 -15.51
C SER A 32 -14.07 31.96 -15.61
N ARG A 33 -15.06 32.73 -15.14
CA ARG A 33 -15.01 34.19 -15.14
C ARG A 33 -13.84 34.72 -14.30
N LEU A 34 -13.69 34.26 -13.07
CA LEU A 34 -12.63 34.70 -12.14
C LEU A 34 -11.26 34.26 -12.63
N SER A 35 -11.11 33.04 -13.17
CA SER A 35 -9.86 32.59 -13.77
C SER A 35 -9.44 33.47 -14.96
N SER A 36 -10.38 33.84 -15.82
CA SER A 36 -10.11 34.78 -16.93
C SER A 36 -9.70 36.18 -16.43
N GLN A 37 -10.34 36.68 -15.38
CA GLN A 37 -9.98 37.96 -14.77
C GLN A 37 -8.58 37.94 -14.15
N ILE A 38 -8.24 36.89 -13.39
CA ILE A 38 -6.91 36.71 -12.81
C ILE A 38 -5.84 36.65 -13.91
N ARG A 39 -6.08 35.91 -14.99
CA ARG A 39 -5.14 35.84 -16.13
C ARG A 39 -4.97 37.19 -16.83
N SER A 40 -6.05 37.95 -16.99
CA SER A 40 -5.96 39.30 -17.58
C SER A 40 -5.07 40.20 -16.72
N LEU A 41 -5.32 40.23 -15.40
CA LEU A 41 -4.52 41.02 -14.46
C LEU A 41 -3.05 40.60 -14.45
N ALA A 42 -2.79 39.28 -14.50
CA ALA A 42 -1.42 38.76 -14.59
C ALA A 42 -0.72 39.20 -15.88
N ASN A 43 -1.41 39.16 -17.03
CA ASN A 43 -0.85 39.61 -18.30
C ASN A 43 -0.52 41.11 -18.30
N ASP A 44 -1.41 41.94 -17.73
CA ASP A 44 -1.18 43.37 -17.60
C ASP A 44 0.08 43.65 -16.74
N LEU A 45 0.23 42.93 -15.61
CA LEU A 45 1.42 43.02 -14.76
C LEU A 45 2.71 42.58 -15.48
N LEU A 46 2.66 41.54 -16.30
CA LEU A 46 3.81 41.04 -17.06
C LEU A 46 4.26 42.00 -18.16
N LEU A 47 3.35 42.83 -18.69
CA LEU A 47 3.69 43.88 -19.66
C LEU A 47 4.50 45.00 -19.00
N ASP A 48 4.12 45.39 -17.78
CA ASP A 48 4.77 46.47 -17.03
C ASP A 48 6.06 45.99 -16.32
N SER A 49 6.12 44.72 -15.92
CA SER A 49 7.24 44.11 -15.20
C SER A 49 7.57 42.73 -15.79
N PRO A 50 8.53 42.65 -16.73
CA PRO A 50 8.96 41.39 -17.31
C PRO A 50 9.47 40.40 -16.25
N PRO A 51 9.11 39.11 -16.34
CA PRO A 51 9.50 38.12 -15.35
C PRO A 51 11.00 37.81 -15.43
N SER A 52 11.61 37.54 -14.28
CA SER A 52 12.91 36.89 -14.18
C SER A 52 12.88 35.47 -14.76
N GLN A 53 14.06 34.85 -14.89
CA GLN A 53 14.16 33.47 -15.36
C GLN A 53 13.41 32.48 -14.46
N GLU A 54 13.45 32.67 -13.15
CA GLU A 54 12.76 31.80 -12.19
C GLU A 54 11.24 32.00 -12.24
N GLU A 55 10.78 33.26 -12.29
CA GLU A 55 9.35 33.59 -12.45
C GLU A 55 8.80 33.08 -13.77
N SER A 56 9.59 33.10 -14.85
CA SER A 56 9.19 32.54 -16.14
C SER A 56 8.91 31.04 -16.07
N LEU A 57 9.68 30.29 -15.29
CA LEU A 57 9.45 28.85 -15.08
C LEU A 57 8.17 28.58 -14.28
N LEU A 58 7.85 29.44 -13.30
CA LEU A 58 6.60 29.36 -12.53
C LEU A 58 5.38 29.67 -13.40
N ILE A 59 5.48 30.68 -14.27
CA ILE A 59 4.42 31.02 -15.24
C ILE A 59 4.20 29.86 -16.21
N GLU A 60 5.27 29.29 -16.77
CA GLU A 60 5.17 28.13 -17.65
C GLU A 60 4.48 26.95 -16.93
N GLU A 61 4.85 26.66 -15.68
CA GLU A 61 4.22 25.60 -14.89
C GLU A 61 2.73 25.87 -14.63
N ALA A 62 2.35 27.12 -14.31
CA ALA A 62 0.97 27.52 -14.07
C ALA A 62 0.07 27.38 -15.32
N ASP A 63 0.67 27.52 -16.51
CA ASP A 63 -0.03 27.38 -17.80
C ASP A 63 -0.06 25.94 -18.33
N ARG A 64 0.62 24.99 -17.67
CA ARG A 64 0.57 23.58 -18.07
C ARG A 64 -0.83 23.01 -17.93
N GLN A 65 -1.14 22.08 -18.84
CA GLN A 65 -2.37 21.30 -18.74
C GLN A 65 -2.38 20.51 -17.43
N PRO A 66 -3.49 20.55 -16.66
CA PRO A 66 -3.60 19.77 -15.44
C PRO A 66 -3.34 18.29 -15.70
N PRO A 67 -2.60 17.59 -14.82
CA PRO A 67 -2.40 16.16 -14.96
C PRO A 67 -3.74 15.43 -14.98
N HIS A 68 -3.91 14.53 -15.94
CA HIS A 68 -5.12 13.72 -16.10
C HIS A 68 -5.12 12.48 -15.18
N LYS A 69 -3.96 12.12 -14.62
CA LYS A 69 -3.76 10.96 -13.73
C LYS A 69 -4.10 11.34 -12.29
N ILE A 70 -4.88 10.51 -11.60
CA ILE A 70 -5.45 10.85 -10.29
C ILE A 70 -4.38 11.14 -9.23
N ASP A 71 -3.34 10.30 -9.15
CA ASP A 71 -2.27 10.46 -8.17
C ASP A 71 -1.41 11.66 -8.51
N GLU A 72 -1.06 11.83 -9.79
CA GLU A 72 -0.24 12.96 -10.27
C GLU A 72 -0.95 14.28 -10.00
N ASN A 73 -2.25 14.34 -10.29
CA ASN A 73 -3.11 15.49 -10.02
C ASN A 73 -3.13 15.82 -8.52
N MET A 74 -3.29 14.82 -7.66
CA MET A 74 -3.30 15.01 -6.21
C MET A 74 -1.96 15.53 -5.68
N TRP A 75 -0.83 15.01 -6.17
CA TRP A 75 0.50 15.49 -5.79
C TRP A 75 0.78 16.90 -6.32
N LYS A 76 0.42 17.18 -7.58
CA LYS A 76 0.58 18.51 -8.19
C LYS A 76 -0.26 19.57 -7.53
N ASN A 77 -1.52 19.27 -7.17
CA ASN A 77 -2.35 20.21 -6.42
C ASN A 77 -1.70 20.58 -5.07
N ARG A 78 -1.12 19.61 -4.37
CA ARG A 78 -0.43 19.89 -3.11
C ARG A 78 0.86 20.70 -3.30
N GLU A 79 1.63 20.40 -4.35
CA GLU A 79 2.81 21.19 -4.73
C GLU A 79 2.43 22.64 -5.00
N HIS A 80 1.44 22.88 -5.87
CA HIS A 80 0.99 24.23 -6.24
C HIS A 80 0.41 25.00 -5.05
N MET A 81 -0.32 24.33 -4.14
CA MET A 81 -0.83 24.97 -2.93
C MET A 81 0.30 25.40 -2.00
N GLU A 82 1.32 24.56 -1.80
CA GLU A 82 2.48 24.93 -0.97
C GLU A 82 3.31 26.04 -1.61
N GLU A 83 3.49 26.01 -2.92
CA GLU A 83 4.16 27.10 -3.66
C GLU A 83 3.37 28.41 -3.55
N THR A 84 2.05 28.34 -3.69
CA THR A 84 1.18 29.52 -3.54
C THR A 84 1.27 30.09 -2.13
N ILE A 85 1.23 29.25 -1.09
CA ILE A 85 1.39 29.69 0.30
C ILE A 85 2.75 30.35 0.49
N PHE A 86 3.83 29.74 -0.01
CA PHE A 86 5.19 30.28 0.05
C PHE A 86 5.27 31.67 -0.58
N LEU A 87 4.71 31.86 -1.77
CA LEU A 87 4.69 33.15 -2.46
C LEU A 87 3.79 34.19 -1.78
N LEU A 88 2.74 33.76 -1.05
CA LEU A 88 1.86 34.65 -0.29
C LEU A 88 2.48 35.14 1.02
N GLU A 89 3.56 34.52 1.50
CA GLU A 89 4.30 35.01 2.67
C GLU A 89 4.99 36.35 2.37
N ARG A 90 4.81 37.33 3.25
CA ARG A 90 5.29 38.70 3.03
C ARG A 90 6.80 38.79 2.78
N SER A 91 7.59 37.87 3.33
CA SER A 91 9.04 37.79 3.09
C SER A 91 9.42 37.44 1.66
N HIS A 92 8.50 36.85 0.89
CA HIS A 92 8.72 36.41 -0.49
C HIS A 92 8.04 37.31 -1.53
N TRP A 93 7.38 38.38 -1.09
CA TRP A 93 6.80 39.35 -2.02
C TRP A 93 7.88 40.13 -2.77
N PRO A 94 7.55 40.76 -3.91
CA PRO A 94 8.42 41.75 -4.53
C PRO A 94 8.85 42.83 -3.51
N ALA A 95 10.14 43.21 -3.53
CA ALA A 95 10.73 44.12 -2.54
C ALA A 95 9.98 45.46 -2.41
N THR A 96 9.39 45.94 -3.51
CA THR A 96 8.55 47.15 -3.58
C THR A 96 7.29 47.03 -2.71
N LEU A 97 6.68 45.85 -2.65
CA LEU A 97 5.47 45.57 -1.86
C LEU A 97 5.80 45.21 -0.40
N GLN A 98 7.02 44.76 -0.11
CA GLN A 98 7.43 44.44 1.27
C GLN A 98 7.52 45.70 2.15
N GLN A 99 8.14 46.77 1.61
CA GLN A 99 8.53 47.98 2.35
C GLN A 99 7.43 49.04 2.41
N SER A 100 6.43 48.95 1.53
CA SER A 100 5.39 49.96 1.44
C SER A 100 4.37 49.83 2.58
N SER A 101 4.00 50.99 3.15
CA SER A 101 3.06 51.11 4.27
C SER A 101 1.82 51.91 3.89
N ALA A 102 1.53 52.04 2.60
CA ALA A 102 0.35 52.75 2.14
C ALA A 102 -0.92 51.98 2.58
N PRO A 103 -2.06 52.68 2.80
CA PRO A 103 -3.31 52.03 3.17
C PRO A 103 -3.73 50.92 2.20
N GLU A 104 -3.47 51.10 0.90
CA GLU A 104 -3.73 50.11 -0.15
C GLU A 104 -2.90 48.84 0.02
N ASP A 105 -1.62 48.96 0.42
CA ASP A 105 -0.75 47.81 0.68
C ASP A 105 -1.18 47.02 1.91
N VAL A 106 -1.74 47.71 2.92
CA VAL A 106 -2.29 47.07 4.12
C VAL A 106 -3.56 46.27 3.76
N GLU A 107 -4.41 46.82 2.89
CA GLU A 107 -5.59 46.11 2.40
C GLU A 107 -5.20 44.89 1.55
N LEU A 108 -4.26 45.05 0.61
CA LEU A 108 -3.71 43.96 -0.18
C LEU A 108 -3.15 42.85 0.72
N ALA A 109 -2.36 43.23 1.74
CA ALA A 109 -1.81 42.27 2.69
C ALA A 109 -2.87 41.48 3.45
N ASN A 110 -3.96 42.13 3.84
CA ASN A 110 -5.09 41.47 4.50
C ASN A 110 -5.79 40.48 3.55
N VAL A 111 -5.96 40.84 2.28
CA VAL A 111 -6.55 39.96 1.26
C VAL A 111 -5.67 38.74 1.00
N LEU A 112 -4.35 38.94 0.79
CA LEU A 112 -3.39 37.87 0.57
C LEU A 112 -3.25 36.95 1.80
N GLY A 113 -3.30 37.50 3.01
CA GLY A 113 -3.32 36.71 4.25
C GLY A 113 -4.55 35.80 4.33
N LYS A 114 -5.75 36.33 4.04
CA LYS A 114 -6.98 35.52 3.98
C LYS A 114 -6.92 34.44 2.89
N LEU A 115 -6.27 34.74 1.77
CA LEU A 115 -6.06 33.76 0.69
C LEU A 115 -5.12 32.64 1.15
N SER A 116 -4.02 32.99 1.82
CA SER A 116 -3.07 32.02 2.38
C SER A 116 -3.76 31.07 3.36
N GLU A 117 -4.56 31.59 4.30
CA GLU A 117 -5.32 30.77 5.24
C GLU A 117 -6.27 29.78 4.54
N LYS A 118 -6.88 30.18 3.42
CA LYS A 118 -7.75 29.27 2.63
C LYS A 118 -6.93 28.17 1.98
N PHE A 119 -5.77 28.48 1.42
CA PHE A 119 -4.88 27.48 0.83
C PHE A 119 -4.34 26.52 1.89
N GLU A 120 -3.91 27.01 3.06
CA GLU A 120 -3.45 26.17 4.17
C GLU A 120 -4.53 25.19 4.63
N LYS A 121 -5.76 25.67 4.85
CA LYS A 121 -6.90 24.82 5.23
C LYS A 121 -7.18 23.75 4.16
N THR A 122 -7.13 24.13 2.88
CA THR A 122 -7.39 23.22 1.76
C THR A 122 -6.27 22.19 1.63
N LEU A 123 -5.01 22.61 1.72
CA LEU A 123 -3.84 21.75 1.69
C LEU A 123 -3.86 20.73 2.82
N ASN A 124 -4.18 21.16 4.04
CA ASN A 124 -4.32 20.26 5.19
C ASN A 124 -5.44 19.24 4.97
N THR A 125 -6.57 19.67 4.42
CA THR A 125 -7.66 18.76 4.04
C THR A 125 -7.21 17.71 3.04
N LEU A 126 -6.46 18.10 2.00
CA LEU A 126 -5.90 17.18 1.00
C LEU A 126 -4.90 16.19 1.62
N LYS A 127 -3.97 16.69 2.45
CA LYS A 127 -3.00 15.85 3.18
C LYS A 127 -3.70 14.82 4.04
N SER A 128 -4.69 15.23 4.84
CA SER A 128 -5.48 14.34 5.67
C SER A 128 -6.27 13.33 4.84
N PHE A 129 -6.90 13.76 3.74
CA PHE A 129 -7.63 12.86 2.84
C PHE A 129 -6.71 11.76 2.29
N GLN A 130 -5.53 12.11 1.77
CA GLN A 130 -4.58 11.14 1.24
C GLN A 130 -4.06 10.16 2.31
N ALA A 131 -3.71 10.66 3.49
CA ALA A 131 -3.22 9.84 4.60
C ALA A 131 -4.30 8.83 5.05
N VAL A 132 -5.52 9.32 5.33
CA VAL A 132 -6.65 8.50 5.75
C VAL A 132 -7.03 7.48 4.68
N ASN A 133 -7.03 7.87 3.41
CA ASN A 133 -7.34 6.96 2.32
C ASN A 133 -6.28 5.86 2.17
N SER A 134 -4.99 6.21 2.29
CA SER A 134 -3.91 5.22 2.29
C SER A 134 -4.05 4.22 3.44
N ASP A 135 -4.39 4.67 4.63
CA ASP A 135 -4.58 3.80 5.78
C ASP A 135 -5.84 2.93 5.64
N ARG A 136 -6.93 3.46 5.09
CA ARG A 136 -8.15 2.68 4.78
C ARG A 136 -7.84 1.56 3.79
N ILE A 137 -7.12 1.86 2.71
CA ILE A 137 -6.72 0.85 1.72
C ILE A 137 -5.85 -0.22 2.39
N PHE A 138 -4.82 0.19 3.13
CA PHE A 138 -3.94 -0.74 3.82
C PHE A 138 -4.70 -1.62 4.82
N ASN A 139 -5.55 -1.03 5.66
CA ASN A 139 -6.35 -1.78 6.63
C ASN A 139 -7.34 -2.73 5.95
N THR A 140 -7.94 -2.33 4.82
CA THR A 140 -8.78 -3.20 4.00
C THR A 140 -7.97 -4.39 3.47
N VAL A 141 -6.74 -4.19 2.99
CA VAL A 141 -5.88 -5.32 2.59
C VAL A 141 -5.58 -6.22 3.79
N MET A 142 -5.32 -5.61 4.96
CA MET A 142 -5.03 -6.35 6.19
C MET A 142 -6.20 -7.21 6.71
N THR A 143 -7.46 -6.94 6.32
CA THR A 143 -8.59 -7.82 6.68
C THR A 143 -8.55 -9.16 5.96
N TYR A 144 -7.91 -9.22 4.78
CA TYR A 144 -7.73 -10.45 4.02
C TYR A 144 -6.46 -11.21 4.41
N MET A 145 -5.57 -10.59 5.19
CA MET A 145 -4.35 -11.23 5.67
C MET A 145 -4.62 -12.14 6.87
N PRO A 146 -3.88 -13.27 7.00
CA PRO A 146 -3.87 -14.06 8.21
C PRO A 146 -3.54 -13.21 9.44
N GLN A 147 -4.33 -13.33 10.51
CA GLN A 147 -4.15 -12.60 11.78
C GLN A 147 -3.05 -13.25 12.65
N ASP A 148 -1.92 -13.59 12.01
CA ASP A 148 -0.77 -14.18 12.66
C ASP A 148 0.46 -13.25 12.51
N PHE A 149 1.65 -13.77 12.83
CA PHE A 149 2.89 -13.01 12.78
C PHE A 149 3.18 -12.37 11.41
N ARG A 150 2.62 -12.90 10.30
CA ARG A 150 2.82 -12.36 8.95
C ARG A 150 2.16 -11.00 8.80
N GLY A 151 0.96 -10.81 9.36
CA GLY A 151 0.29 -9.52 9.38
C GLY A 151 1.06 -8.48 10.19
N ALA A 152 1.65 -8.90 11.32
CA ALA A 152 2.51 -8.04 12.13
C ALA A 152 3.80 -7.65 11.38
N LEU A 153 4.42 -8.60 10.67
CA LEU A 153 5.63 -8.35 9.88
C LEU A 153 5.38 -7.35 8.74
N ILE A 154 4.25 -7.47 8.03
CA ILE A 154 3.88 -6.55 6.95
C ILE A 154 3.66 -5.13 7.48
N ARG A 155 2.98 -5.00 8.63
CA ARG A 155 2.82 -3.70 9.31
C ARG A 155 4.17 -3.09 9.68
N GLN A 156 5.05 -3.88 10.30
CA GLN A 156 6.39 -3.43 10.67
C GLN A 156 7.23 -3.03 9.45
N GLN A 157 7.16 -3.79 8.35
CA GLN A 157 7.86 -3.48 7.11
C GLN A 157 7.33 -2.20 6.47
N ARG A 158 6.01 -1.99 6.44
CA ARG A 158 5.40 -0.73 5.99
C ARG A 158 5.91 0.43 6.82
N GLU A 159 5.79 0.35 8.14
CA GLU A 159 6.21 1.43 9.03
C GLU A 159 7.69 1.78 8.87
N ARG A 160 8.57 0.76 8.79
CA ARG A 160 10.00 0.99 8.54
C ARG A 160 10.24 1.66 7.20
N SER A 161 9.55 1.21 6.14
CA SER A 161 9.68 1.81 4.81
C SER A 161 9.19 3.26 4.79
N GLU A 162 8.05 3.56 5.40
CA GLU A 162 7.52 4.92 5.45
C GLU A 162 8.40 5.85 6.30
N ARG A 163 8.95 5.36 7.43
CA ARG A 163 9.92 6.12 8.23
C ARG A 163 11.19 6.44 7.44
N ASN A 164 11.73 5.49 6.69
CA ASN A 164 12.94 5.72 5.87
C ASN A 164 12.68 6.75 4.77
N LYS A 165 11.53 6.68 4.09
CA LYS A 165 11.15 7.63 3.05
C LYS A 165 10.91 9.03 3.60
N GLN A 166 10.29 9.12 4.78
CA GLN A 166 10.11 10.39 5.47
C GLN A 166 11.47 10.99 5.88
N ALA A 167 12.40 10.18 6.37
CA ALA A 167 13.74 10.65 6.70
C ALA A 167 14.51 11.19 5.47
N GLU A 168 14.31 10.60 4.29
CA GLU A 168 14.89 11.12 3.03
C GLU A 168 14.29 12.49 2.66
N VAL A 169 12.98 12.63 2.81
CA VAL A 169 12.27 13.90 2.61
C VAL A 169 12.76 14.96 3.60
N ASP A 170 12.88 14.61 4.88
CA ASP A 170 13.35 15.51 5.92
C ASP A 170 14.80 15.92 5.69
N ALA A 171 15.66 14.98 5.27
CA ALA A 171 17.05 15.28 4.93
C ALA A 171 17.14 16.28 3.75
N LEU A 172 16.32 16.09 2.71
CA LEU A 172 16.26 17.00 1.57
C LEU A 172 15.83 18.42 2.01
N VAL A 173 14.76 18.52 2.81
CA VAL A 173 14.28 19.82 3.33
C VAL A 173 15.34 20.48 4.22
N ASN A 174 15.96 19.72 5.12
CA ASN A 174 17.01 20.25 6.01
C ASN A 174 18.27 20.69 5.26
N SER A 175 18.52 20.12 4.08
CA SER A 175 19.61 20.55 3.19
C SER A 175 19.28 21.78 2.33
N GLY A 176 18.07 22.35 2.48
CA GLY A 176 17.61 23.51 1.71
C GLY A 176 16.98 23.15 0.36
N GLY A 177 16.52 21.91 0.18
CA GLY A 177 15.80 21.50 -1.03
C GLY A 177 14.51 22.30 -1.22
N SER A 178 14.19 22.63 -2.48
CA SER A 178 13.00 23.41 -2.81
C SER A 178 11.71 22.60 -2.59
N ILE A 179 10.56 23.30 -2.58
CA ILE A 179 9.24 22.67 -2.56
C ILE A 179 9.12 21.67 -3.72
N ARG A 180 9.58 22.07 -4.92
CA ARG A 180 9.60 21.24 -6.13
C ARG A 180 10.48 20.00 -5.99
N ASP A 181 11.67 20.11 -5.39
CA ASP A 181 12.55 18.96 -5.15
C ASP A 181 11.87 17.94 -4.22
N ARG A 182 11.23 18.43 -3.16
CA ARG A 182 10.50 17.60 -2.20
C ARG A 182 9.34 16.86 -2.87
N TYR A 183 8.54 17.54 -3.69
CA TYR A 183 7.42 16.91 -4.41
C TYR A 183 7.90 15.95 -5.51
N SER A 184 9.01 16.26 -6.18
CA SER A 184 9.66 15.37 -7.14
C SER A 184 10.16 14.08 -6.48
N LEU A 185 10.75 14.19 -5.28
CA LEU A 185 11.17 13.03 -4.50
C LEU A 185 9.98 12.17 -4.06
N MET A 186 8.93 12.78 -3.50
CA MET A 186 7.73 12.04 -3.08
C MET A 186 7.05 11.34 -4.27
N TRP A 187 7.01 12.00 -5.43
CA TRP A 187 6.50 11.40 -6.66
C TRP A 187 7.35 10.21 -7.12
N LYS A 188 8.68 10.35 -7.12
CA LYS A 188 9.61 9.26 -7.41
C LYS A 188 9.39 8.08 -6.47
N GLN A 189 9.32 8.32 -5.17
CA GLN A 189 9.04 7.29 -4.17
C GLN A 189 7.68 6.59 -4.43
N GLN A 190 6.65 7.33 -4.86
CA GLN A 190 5.35 6.76 -5.23
C GLN A 190 5.43 5.90 -6.50
N MET A 191 6.16 6.34 -7.53
CA MET A 191 6.36 5.57 -8.75
C MET A 191 7.20 4.31 -8.51
N ASP A 192 8.23 4.39 -7.67
CA ASP A 192 9.06 3.23 -7.33
C ASP A 192 8.26 2.20 -6.54
N ARG A 193 7.37 2.61 -5.62
CA ARG A 193 6.40 1.70 -4.97
C ARG A 193 5.57 0.96 -6.03
N ARG A 194 5.03 1.68 -7.02
CA ARG A 194 4.21 1.10 -8.09
C ARG A 194 5.00 0.16 -8.99
N ARG A 195 6.24 0.52 -9.36
CA ARG A 195 7.13 -0.35 -10.14
C ARG A 195 7.46 -1.63 -9.39
N GLN A 196 7.78 -1.53 -8.10
CA GLN A 196 8.01 -2.69 -7.24
C GLN A 196 6.76 -3.57 -7.17
N LEU A 197 5.57 -2.98 -7.01
CA LEU A 197 4.29 -3.70 -7.01
C LEU A 197 3.98 -4.36 -8.36
N ALA A 198 4.24 -3.68 -9.49
CA ALA A 198 4.02 -4.25 -10.82
C ALA A 198 5.00 -5.38 -11.14
N GLN A 199 6.26 -5.25 -10.70
CA GLN A 199 7.26 -6.31 -10.80
C GLN A 199 6.91 -7.54 -9.95
N LEU A 200 5.99 -7.45 -8.98
CA LEU A 200 5.46 -8.61 -8.28
C LEU A 200 4.77 -9.61 -9.22
N GLY A 201 4.19 -9.13 -10.32
CA GLY A 201 3.57 -9.99 -11.34
C GLY A 201 4.56 -10.76 -12.20
N SER A 202 5.84 -10.35 -12.22
CA SER A 202 6.88 -10.92 -13.09
C SER A 202 8.11 -11.45 -12.36
N ALA A 203 8.32 -11.13 -11.08
CA ALA A 203 9.59 -11.38 -10.39
C ALA A 203 9.60 -12.65 -9.53
N THR A 204 10.66 -13.43 -9.72
CA THR A 204 11.23 -14.40 -8.77
C THR A 204 11.87 -13.70 -7.56
N GLY A 205 11.81 -14.29 -6.36
CA GLY A 205 12.48 -13.80 -5.14
C GLY A 205 11.56 -13.43 -3.96
N VAL A 206 12.10 -12.73 -2.96
CA VAL A 206 11.53 -12.47 -1.61
C VAL A 206 10.13 -11.84 -1.61
N TYR A 207 9.79 -11.08 -2.65
CA TYR A 207 8.48 -10.45 -2.78
C TYR A 207 7.43 -11.35 -3.47
N LYS A 208 7.85 -12.36 -4.26
CA LYS A 208 6.97 -13.46 -4.69
C LYS A 208 6.46 -14.23 -3.47
N THR A 209 7.24 -14.28 -2.40
CA THR A 209 6.88 -14.91 -1.14
C THR A 209 5.77 -14.13 -0.42
N LEU A 210 5.80 -12.79 -0.43
CA LEU A 210 4.70 -11.94 0.05
C LEU A 210 3.41 -12.15 -0.75
N VAL A 211 3.51 -12.30 -2.08
CA VAL A 211 2.37 -12.62 -2.97
C VAL A 211 1.92 -14.08 -2.89
N LYS A 212 2.81 -15.02 -2.53
CA LYS A 212 2.47 -16.42 -2.21
C LYS A 212 1.78 -16.53 -0.85
N TYR A 213 2.13 -15.68 0.11
CA TYR A 213 1.50 -15.60 1.44
C TYR A 213 0.19 -14.80 1.44
N LEU A 214 0.05 -13.86 0.50
CA LEU A 214 -1.24 -13.33 0.04
C LEU A 214 -1.88 -14.35 -0.91
N VAL A 215 -2.35 -15.47 -0.37
CA VAL A 215 -3.18 -16.40 -1.14
C VAL A 215 -4.33 -15.59 -1.75
N GLY A 216 -4.29 -15.36 -3.08
CA GLY A 216 -5.40 -14.78 -3.81
C GLY A 216 -5.38 -13.28 -4.14
N VAL A 217 -4.24 -12.57 -4.18
CA VAL A 217 -4.20 -11.29 -4.91
C VAL A 217 -4.33 -11.61 -6.40
N PRO A 218 -5.47 -11.30 -7.05
CA PRO A 218 -5.66 -11.66 -8.45
C PRO A 218 -4.63 -10.91 -9.29
N GLN A 219 -4.01 -11.60 -10.26
CA GLN A 219 -3.05 -11.01 -11.21
C GLN A 219 -3.56 -9.69 -11.80
N VAL A 220 -4.86 -9.62 -11.98
CA VAL A 220 -5.61 -8.45 -12.41
C VAL A 220 -5.44 -7.20 -11.53
N LEU A 221 -5.36 -7.34 -10.19
CA LEU A 221 -5.05 -6.21 -9.30
C LEU A 221 -3.61 -5.71 -9.55
N LEU A 222 -2.67 -6.60 -9.85
CA LEU A 222 -1.29 -6.24 -10.18
C LEU A 222 -1.22 -5.55 -11.55
N ASP A 223 -1.96 -6.07 -12.53
CA ASP A 223 -2.08 -5.48 -13.88
C ASP A 223 -2.76 -4.10 -13.83
N PHE A 224 -3.76 -3.93 -12.97
CA PHE A 224 -4.38 -2.64 -12.70
C PHE A 224 -3.43 -1.65 -12.04
N VAL A 225 -2.68 -2.06 -11.01
CA VAL A 225 -1.69 -1.19 -10.37
C VAL A 225 -0.63 -0.74 -11.39
N ARG A 226 -0.27 -1.62 -12.33
CA ARG A 226 0.62 -1.30 -13.45
C ARG A 226 -0.02 -0.26 -14.40
N GLN A 227 -1.29 -0.43 -14.77
CA GLN A 227 -1.93 0.36 -15.81
C GLN A 227 -2.62 1.64 -15.32
N ILE A 228 -3.00 1.77 -14.04
CA ILE A 228 -3.85 2.86 -13.51
C ILE A 228 -3.31 4.28 -13.83
N ASN A 229 -2.02 4.40 -14.13
CA ASN A 229 -1.34 5.63 -14.56
C ASN A 229 -0.52 5.45 -15.85
N ASP A 230 -0.77 4.43 -16.67
CA ASP A 230 -0.17 4.33 -18.02
C ASP A 230 -0.74 5.44 -18.92
N ASP A 231 0.10 5.99 -19.80
CA ASP A 231 -0.26 7.11 -20.69
C ASP A 231 -1.41 6.75 -21.66
N ASP A 232 -1.64 5.47 -21.92
CA ASP A 232 -2.64 4.98 -22.88
C ASP A 232 -4.05 4.75 -22.28
N GLY A 233 -4.26 4.95 -20.96
CA GLY A 233 -5.60 4.97 -20.34
C GLY A 233 -6.46 3.69 -20.45
N GLY A 234 -5.91 2.57 -20.92
CA GLY A 234 -6.63 1.33 -21.25
C GLY A 234 -7.16 0.50 -20.07
N VAL A 235 -6.87 0.91 -18.84
CA VAL A 235 -7.12 0.24 -17.53
C VAL A 235 -8.48 -0.43 -17.42
N PHE A 236 -9.50 0.19 -18.00
CA PHE A 236 -10.89 -0.22 -17.83
C PHE A 236 -11.62 -0.58 -19.11
N ALA A 237 -10.97 -0.48 -20.27
CA ALA A 237 -11.56 -0.92 -21.54
C ALA A 237 -11.67 -2.46 -21.58
N ASN A 238 -10.73 -3.17 -20.94
CA ASN A 238 -10.66 -4.63 -20.83
C ASN A 238 -10.35 -5.09 -19.41
N SER A 239 -10.90 -4.40 -18.40
CA SER A 239 -10.63 -4.70 -16.99
C SER A 239 -10.98 -6.16 -16.66
N PRO A 240 -10.02 -6.97 -16.19
CA PRO A 240 -10.26 -8.38 -15.88
C PRO A 240 -10.80 -8.60 -14.45
N PHE A 241 -11.17 -7.53 -13.74
CA PHE A 241 -11.66 -7.61 -12.37
C PHE A 241 -13.01 -8.26 -12.37
N PHE A 242 -13.27 -9.36 -11.68
CA PHE A 242 -14.64 -9.86 -11.57
C PHE A 242 -15.14 -9.78 -10.13
N ILE A 243 -16.38 -9.34 -9.92
CA ILE A 243 -17.07 -9.45 -8.62
C ILE A 243 -17.95 -10.70 -8.61
N SER A 244 -18.13 -11.31 -7.43
CA SER A 244 -19.10 -12.38 -7.25
C SER A 244 -20.51 -11.85 -7.47
N ALA A 245 -21.38 -12.67 -8.07
CA ALA A 245 -22.81 -12.37 -8.14
C ALA A 245 -23.39 -12.00 -6.75
N GLU A 246 -22.85 -12.57 -5.68
CA GLU A 246 -23.16 -12.26 -4.26
C GLU A 246 -22.82 -10.81 -3.88
N ALA A 247 -21.62 -10.31 -4.20
CA ALA A 247 -21.24 -8.90 -3.99
C ALA A 247 -22.00 -7.94 -4.93
N ALA A 248 -22.52 -8.46 -6.04
CA ALA A 248 -23.46 -7.78 -6.92
C ALA A 248 -24.94 -7.91 -6.47
N GLY A 249 -25.22 -8.58 -5.34
CA GLY A 249 -26.55 -8.70 -4.73
C GLY A 249 -27.28 -10.04 -4.90
N ALA A 250 -26.62 -11.13 -5.27
CA ALA A 250 -27.24 -12.44 -5.54
C ALA A 250 -26.60 -13.61 -4.73
N LEU A 251 -27.28 -13.97 -3.63
CA LEU A 251 -27.22 -15.22 -2.84
C LEU A 251 -25.98 -15.53 -1.97
N GLU A 252 -26.24 -15.94 -0.73
CA GLU A 252 -25.26 -16.17 0.35
C GLU A 252 -24.51 -17.53 0.35
N THR A 253 -23.29 -17.51 0.94
CA THR A 253 -22.51 -18.54 1.67
C THR A 253 -21.46 -19.41 0.93
N ARG A 254 -20.19 -19.33 1.38
CA ARG A 254 -19.16 -20.41 1.26
C ARG A 254 -18.18 -20.52 2.45
N LYS A 255 -17.71 -21.77 2.67
CA LYS A 255 -16.83 -22.32 3.74
C LYS A 255 -15.32 -22.24 3.38
N ASN A 256 -14.46 -22.29 4.42
CA ASN A 256 -12.98 -22.19 4.40
C ASN A 256 -12.26 -23.57 4.24
N ASP A 257 -11.44 -23.76 3.20
CA ASP A 257 -10.88 -25.06 2.75
C ASP A 257 -9.38 -25.33 3.08
N GLU A 258 -8.67 -24.55 3.92
CA GLU A 258 -7.19 -24.70 4.06
C GLU A 258 -6.69 -25.58 5.24
N TYR A 259 -7.55 -25.95 6.19
CA TYR A 259 -7.12 -26.73 7.38
C TYR A 259 -7.43 -28.22 7.23
N LYS A 260 -6.51 -29.08 7.67
CA LYS A 260 -6.75 -30.52 7.80
C LYS A 260 -7.42 -30.79 9.14
N GLU A 261 -8.45 -31.65 9.14
CA GLU A 261 -9.15 -32.06 10.34
C GLU A 261 -8.97 -33.57 10.56
N ILE A 262 -8.60 -33.97 11.77
CA ILE A 262 -8.48 -35.36 12.17
C ILE A 262 -9.04 -35.59 13.57
N THR A 263 -9.59 -36.78 13.82
CA THR A 263 -10.03 -37.18 15.15
C THR A 263 -9.02 -38.13 15.78
N ILE A 264 -8.47 -37.76 16.94
CA ILE A 264 -7.51 -38.53 17.74
C ILE A 264 -8.29 -39.27 18.84
N PRO A 265 -8.36 -40.60 18.84
CA PRO A 265 -9.07 -41.35 19.88
C PRO A 265 -8.48 -41.15 21.29
N ALA A 266 -9.26 -41.46 22.32
CA ALA A 266 -8.75 -41.56 23.70
C ALA A 266 -7.65 -42.63 23.79
N GLY A 267 -6.59 -42.36 24.54
CA GLY A 267 -5.46 -43.29 24.68
C GLY A 267 -4.54 -43.38 23.45
N LYS A 268 -4.65 -42.48 22.47
CA LYS A 268 -3.85 -42.48 21.23
C LYS A 268 -3.12 -41.16 21.01
N ASN A 269 -2.12 -41.17 20.14
CA ASN A 269 -1.44 -39.99 19.65
C ASN A 269 -1.61 -39.87 18.12
N PHE A 270 -1.27 -38.70 17.61
CA PHE A 270 -1.21 -38.43 16.18
C PHE A 270 0.10 -37.73 15.84
N GLU A 271 0.75 -38.16 14.76
CA GLU A 271 2.05 -37.63 14.35
C GLU A 271 2.07 -37.19 12.89
N VAL A 272 2.85 -36.14 12.64
CA VAL A 272 3.15 -35.63 11.30
C VAL A 272 4.66 -35.54 11.16
N SER A 273 5.21 -36.30 10.22
CA SER A 273 6.64 -36.33 9.92
C SER A 273 6.95 -35.67 8.58
N PHE A 274 8.04 -34.90 8.51
CA PHE A 274 8.53 -34.28 7.28
C PHE A 274 10.06 -34.08 7.35
N SER A 275 10.70 -34.03 6.18
CA SER A 275 12.11 -33.75 6.05
C SER A 275 12.36 -32.25 5.86
N VAL A 276 13.47 -31.77 6.42
CA VAL A 276 13.97 -30.42 6.21
C VAL A 276 15.28 -30.52 5.44
N ASP A 277 15.31 -29.95 4.24
CA ASP A 277 16.42 -30.13 3.30
C ASP A 277 17.49 -29.04 3.41
N SER A 278 17.32 -28.04 4.29
CA SER A 278 18.26 -26.92 4.42
C SER A 278 18.37 -26.39 5.85
N VAL A 279 19.61 -26.12 6.29
CA VAL A 279 19.90 -25.47 7.57
C VAL A 279 19.33 -24.05 7.57
N ASN A 280 18.83 -23.55 8.70
CA ASN A 280 18.14 -22.26 8.84
C ASN A 280 16.75 -22.19 8.17
N SER A 281 16.14 -23.35 7.88
CA SER A 281 14.71 -23.42 7.59
C SER A 281 13.86 -23.02 8.81
N TYR A 282 12.57 -22.79 8.64
CA TYR A 282 11.62 -22.60 9.74
C TYR A 282 10.52 -23.65 9.66
N ILE A 283 10.20 -24.25 10.81
CA ILE A 283 9.06 -25.16 10.93
C ILE A 283 7.93 -24.37 11.55
N ALA A 284 6.82 -24.23 10.81
CA ALA A 284 5.64 -23.50 11.27
C ALA A 284 4.48 -24.48 11.48
N TRP A 285 3.78 -24.35 12.59
CA TRP A 285 2.59 -25.12 12.88
C TRP A 285 1.51 -24.25 13.50
N ASP A 286 0.27 -24.58 13.18
CA ASP A 286 -0.92 -24.01 13.81
C ASP A 286 -1.94 -25.13 14.02
N PHE A 287 -2.59 -25.14 15.18
CA PHE A 287 -3.64 -26.11 15.45
C PHE A 287 -4.65 -25.62 16.47
N SER A 288 -5.86 -26.15 16.37
CA SER A 288 -6.94 -25.97 17.33
C SER A 288 -7.63 -27.30 17.61
N VAL A 289 -8.16 -27.44 18.83
CA VAL A 289 -8.96 -28.60 19.24
C VAL A 289 -10.43 -28.17 19.25
N VAL A 290 -11.25 -28.79 18.41
CA VAL A 290 -12.66 -28.45 18.23
C VAL A 290 -13.52 -29.42 19.04
N GLN A 291 -13.90 -29.08 20.27
CA GLN A 291 -14.81 -29.90 21.08
C GLN A 291 -15.82 -29.09 21.92
N GLY A 292 -16.92 -28.68 21.29
CA GLY A 292 -18.10 -28.17 22.00
C GLY A 292 -17.81 -27.07 23.03
N LYS A 293 -18.52 -27.08 24.17
CA LYS A 293 -18.41 -26.08 25.25
C LYS A 293 -17.40 -26.44 26.36
N ILE A 294 -16.65 -27.53 26.21
CA ILE A 294 -15.71 -28.00 27.24
C ILE A 294 -14.31 -27.68 26.75
N SER A 295 -13.60 -26.80 27.46
CA SER A 295 -12.17 -26.59 27.22
C SER A 295 -11.45 -27.90 27.51
N THR A 296 -10.72 -28.43 26.52
CA THR A 296 -9.90 -29.62 26.73
C THR A 296 -8.52 -29.42 26.15
N ASP A 297 -7.53 -29.90 26.87
CA ASP A 297 -6.13 -29.88 26.48
C ASP A 297 -5.79 -30.99 25.47
N ILE A 298 -4.62 -30.85 24.85
CA ILE A 298 -3.92 -31.88 24.10
C ILE A 298 -2.41 -31.69 24.35
N GLY A 299 -1.67 -32.78 24.56
CA GLY A 299 -0.22 -32.71 24.65
C GLY A 299 0.37 -32.39 23.28
N PHE A 300 1.40 -31.56 23.21
CA PHE A 300 2.06 -31.21 21.95
C PHE A 300 3.57 -31.21 22.12
N SER A 301 4.28 -31.88 21.21
CA SER A 301 5.74 -31.86 21.16
C SER A 301 6.27 -31.85 19.72
N LEU A 302 7.48 -31.33 19.57
CA LEU A 302 8.26 -31.35 18.34
C LEU A 302 9.51 -32.18 18.60
N GLU A 303 9.69 -33.27 17.85
CA GLU A 303 10.89 -34.11 17.88
C GLU A 303 11.71 -33.90 16.61
N TYR A 304 13.04 -33.93 16.74
CA TYR A 304 13.97 -33.96 15.61
C TYR A 304 14.83 -35.21 15.71
N THR A 305 15.12 -35.79 14.56
CA THR A 305 16.01 -36.94 14.40
C THR A 305 17.06 -36.58 13.35
N ASN A 306 18.33 -36.61 13.75
CA ASN A 306 19.45 -36.40 12.83
C ASN A 306 19.68 -37.64 11.93
N GLU A 307 20.59 -37.53 10.97
CA GLU A 307 20.92 -38.63 10.03
C GLU A 307 21.49 -39.88 10.73
N SER A 308 21.99 -39.77 11.97
CA SER A 308 22.48 -40.89 12.78
C SER A 308 21.41 -41.53 13.69
N GLY A 309 20.17 -41.04 13.67
CA GLY A 309 19.05 -41.58 14.44
C GLY A 309 18.94 -41.08 15.89
N GLU A 310 19.76 -40.11 16.29
CA GLU A 310 19.76 -39.53 17.63
C GLU A 310 18.66 -38.47 17.76
N LYS A 311 17.87 -38.55 18.84
CA LYS A 311 16.79 -37.62 19.15
C LYS A 311 17.26 -36.54 20.10
N THR A 312 17.06 -35.27 19.75
CA THR A 312 17.33 -34.14 20.64
C THR A 312 16.06 -33.31 20.83
N GLY A 313 15.94 -32.62 21.97
CA GLY A 313 14.70 -31.95 22.41
C GLY A 313 14.82 -30.44 22.61
N ASN A 314 15.94 -29.83 22.20
CA ASN A 314 16.18 -28.40 22.40
C ASN A 314 16.89 -27.81 21.17
N PHE A 315 16.22 -26.90 20.45
CA PHE A 315 16.72 -26.33 19.20
C PHE A 315 16.63 -24.81 19.22
N CYS A 316 17.79 -24.16 19.17
CA CYS A 316 17.87 -22.72 18.89
C CYS A 316 17.90 -22.43 17.38
N THR A 317 18.15 -23.45 16.55
CA THR A 317 18.29 -23.38 15.08
C THR A 317 17.77 -24.66 14.43
N VAL A 318 17.02 -24.55 13.33
CA VAL A 318 16.53 -25.71 12.55
C VAL A 318 17.68 -26.28 11.71
N LEU A 319 17.88 -27.59 11.81
CA LEU A 319 18.92 -28.36 11.13
C LEU A 319 18.32 -29.16 9.97
N VAL A 320 19.19 -29.65 9.08
CA VAL A 320 18.80 -30.63 8.07
C VAL A 320 18.50 -31.96 8.76
N GLY A 321 17.38 -32.57 8.45
CA GLY A 321 16.98 -33.85 9.03
C GLY A 321 15.47 -34.03 9.12
N ASN A 322 15.04 -35.00 9.91
CA ASN A 322 13.64 -35.37 10.01
C ASN A 322 13.01 -34.77 11.27
N TYR A 323 11.86 -34.13 11.08
CA TYR A 323 11.08 -33.56 12.16
C TYR A 323 9.74 -34.25 12.27
N LYS A 324 9.26 -34.35 13.51
CA LYS A 324 8.00 -34.99 13.87
C LYS A 324 7.24 -34.10 14.84
N LEU A 325 6.05 -33.65 14.44
CA LEU A 325 5.09 -33.03 15.36
C LEU A 325 4.20 -34.12 15.93
N LEU A 326 4.05 -34.15 17.25
CA LEU A 326 3.26 -35.12 17.97
C LEU A 326 2.16 -34.41 18.76
N TRP A 327 0.92 -34.83 18.54
CA TRP A 327 -0.23 -34.49 19.37
C TRP A 327 -0.62 -35.69 20.22
N ASP A 328 -0.45 -35.57 21.54
CA ASP A 328 -0.62 -36.63 22.50
C ASP A 328 -1.98 -36.54 23.21
N ASN A 329 -2.80 -37.58 23.04
CA ASN A 329 -4.06 -37.78 23.77
C ASN A 329 -4.04 -39.10 24.56
N THR A 330 -2.86 -39.66 24.84
CA THR A 330 -2.68 -40.93 25.56
C THR A 330 -3.11 -40.86 27.02
N TYR A 331 -3.01 -39.68 27.62
CA TYR A 331 -3.47 -39.42 28.99
C TYR A 331 -5.01 -39.31 29.10
N SER A 332 -5.73 -39.17 27.99
CA SER A 332 -7.20 -39.11 28.02
C SER A 332 -7.80 -40.51 28.01
N THR A 333 -8.57 -40.82 29.05
CA THR A 333 -9.24 -42.11 29.23
C THR A 333 -10.59 -42.20 28.53
N PHE A 334 -11.27 -41.06 28.32
CA PHE A 334 -12.66 -41.05 27.83
C PHE A 334 -12.90 -40.15 26.61
N PHE A 335 -12.04 -39.15 26.36
CA PHE A 335 -12.31 -38.12 25.36
C PHE A 335 -11.39 -38.27 24.15
N LYS A 336 -12.00 -38.52 22.98
CA LYS A 336 -11.34 -38.28 21.68
C LYS A 336 -11.13 -36.78 21.47
N LYS A 337 -10.23 -36.34 20.61
CA LYS A 337 -9.99 -34.92 20.25
C LYS A 337 -10.18 -34.71 18.77
N VAL A 338 -10.87 -33.65 18.36
CA VAL A 338 -10.89 -33.24 16.95
C VAL A 338 -9.82 -32.18 16.76
N LEU A 339 -8.73 -32.54 16.12
CA LEU A 339 -7.60 -31.69 15.84
C LEU A 339 -7.75 -31.09 14.45
N ARG A 340 -7.84 -29.76 14.39
CA ARG A 340 -7.75 -28.99 13.16
C ARG A 340 -6.36 -28.37 13.09
N TYR A 341 -5.54 -28.76 12.12
CA TYR A 341 -4.12 -28.40 12.12
C TYR A 341 -3.57 -28.06 10.73
N ARG A 342 -2.44 -27.36 10.73
CA ARG A 342 -1.59 -27.03 9.58
C ARG A 342 -0.13 -27.11 10.01
N VAL A 343 0.71 -27.66 9.14
CA VAL A 343 2.18 -27.74 9.33
C VAL A 343 2.83 -27.35 8.01
N ASP A 344 3.89 -26.56 8.07
CA ASP A 344 4.67 -26.14 6.92
C ASP A 344 6.18 -26.08 7.24
N CYS A 345 7.00 -26.31 6.23
CA CYS A 345 8.46 -26.23 6.31
C CYS A 345 8.97 -25.16 5.34
N ILE A 346 9.57 -24.11 5.88
CA ILE A 346 9.96 -22.90 5.15
C ILE A 346 11.48 -22.94 4.92
N PRO A 347 11.99 -23.01 3.68
CA PRO A 347 13.43 -23.03 3.40
C PRO A 347 14.13 -21.70 3.76
N PRO A 348 15.46 -21.70 4.00
CA PRO A 348 16.21 -20.50 4.35
C PRO A 348 16.25 -19.47 3.21
N VAL A 349 16.40 -18.21 3.58
CA VAL A 349 16.56 -17.08 2.65
C VAL A 349 17.95 -17.16 2.03
N VAL A 350 18.05 -17.52 0.74
CA VAL A 350 19.31 -17.41 -0.02
C VAL A 350 19.38 -16.01 -0.62
N GLU A 351 20.38 -15.22 -0.21
CA GLU A 351 20.69 -13.95 -0.87
C GLU A 351 21.17 -14.25 -2.30
N PRO A 352 20.67 -13.53 -3.33
CA PRO A 352 21.16 -13.72 -4.68
C PRO A 352 22.63 -13.30 -4.76
N MET A 353 23.51 -14.19 -5.24
CA MET A 353 24.87 -13.83 -5.64
C MET A 353 24.79 -12.69 -6.66
N GLN A 354 25.52 -11.61 -6.38
CA GLN A 354 25.71 -10.51 -7.33
C GLN A 354 26.27 -11.11 -8.63
N PRO A 355 25.74 -10.71 -9.81
CA PRO A 355 26.37 -11.08 -11.06
C PRO A 355 27.77 -10.46 -11.08
N THR A 356 28.79 -11.30 -11.16
CA THR A 356 30.15 -10.89 -11.52
C THR A 356 30.06 -10.23 -12.89
N ASN A 357 30.31 -8.91 -12.93
CA ASN A 357 30.59 -8.22 -14.18
C ASN A 357 31.90 -8.80 -14.71
N GLU A 358 31.82 -9.77 -15.61
CA GLU A 358 32.94 -10.10 -16.49
C GLU A 358 33.05 -8.96 -17.50
N ALA A 359 34.11 -8.18 -17.31
CA ALA A 359 34.63 -7.27 -18.30
C ALA A 359 35.38 -8.07 -19.36
N GLU A 360 34.97 -7.95 -20.62
CA GLU A 360 35.84 -7.72 -21.78
C GLU A 360 35.04 -7.08 -22.93
#